data_AF-A0A7C7UE07-F1
#
_entry.id   AF-A0A7C7UE07-F1
#
_cell.length_a   1.000
_cell.length_b   1.000
_cell.length_c   1.000
_cell.angle_alpha   90.00
_cell.angle_beta   90.00
_cell.angle_gamma   90.00
#
_symmetry.space_group_name_H-M   'P 1'
#
loop_
_entity.id
_entity.type
_entity.pdbx_description
1 polymer ?
#
loop_
_entity_poly.entity_id
_entity_poly.type
_entity_poly.pdbx_seq_one_letter_code
_entity_poly.pdbx_strand_id
1 'polypeptide(L)'
;MAKVILKLKSKPKVPVFAEQLTTENLAGKKAEEICEIPLFEGAVKTRLGELFEVEAPEVSPNPQDLEVQILGDLSRFRYVGRGMKAGNMVIEGGGGFYLGEEMAGGSITVKGDVLGWTGSAMRGGLIEVFGHGGDYLAAPYRGETVGMRGGRIIVHGNVGVNTGLLMAGGSIRVEGSAGAFLGHGMLGGEILVQGDCGLRLGAEMKGGRIVVLGRIAGLMPSFTYTDIREKAKFAGEKLRQAFYVYTGDVVEKGAGRLFIARCPNKHLNPEGEVFPDPSVSVNLQAASLAEEIAGNPEAYGAEVQKIAGATVIDLGVNVKPSGRAGQAATKICLGGMVEISVEEKDLGGGLRLPVLQEKITGHPALATLGSQFAGWAINVEGYFAMGSGPARALSLQPKRIYEKLCYRDSADKAVLFVEADSLPTEQAVKYIAESCGIKPENLYLVMASTSSPAGSYQIAGRVVETGVHKLSELGFLPNKIVAGWGSAPIAPVHPKSEVAMGITNDMILYGGEVYLEVECRSDDEIIDALETAPSSASRDYGKPFYEIFVEAGKDFYKIDPGLFAPAKITITNRRTGKTYTAGYVNPEILKRSIALIPK
;
A
#
# COMPACT_ATOMS: atom_id res chain seq x y z
N MET A 1 -41.44 10.19 8.11
CA MET A 1 -40.91 11.57 8.26
C MET A 1 -41.80 12.47 7.44
N ALA A 2 -42.32 13.53 8.04
CA ALA A 2 -43.07 14.54 7.31
C ALA A 2 -42.12 15.26 6.33
N LYS A 3 -42.65 15.68 5.18
CA LYS A 3 -41.85 16.31 4.13
C LYS A 3 -42.29 17.75 3.89
N VAL A 4 -41.32 18.64 3.72
CA VAL A 4 -41.49 19.99 3.17
C VAL A 4 -40.65 20.08 1.91
N ILE A 5 -41.27 20.42 0.78
CA ILE A 5 -40.60 20.55 -0.52
C ILE A 5 -40.60 22.02 -0.92
N LEU A 6 -39.42 22.57 -1.17
CA LEU A 6 -39.19 23.94 -1.61
C LEU A 6 -38.60 23.91 -3.02
N LYS A 7 -39.36 24.34 -4.03
CA LYS A 7 -38.87 24.41 -5.42
C LYS A 7 -38.54 25.84 -5.78
N LEU A 8 -37.28 26.12 -6.12
CA LEU A 8 -36.83 27.46 -6.44
C LEU A 8 -37.50 27.95 -7.74
N LYS A 9 -38.26 29.04 -7.68
CA LYS A 9 -39.01 29.59 -8.83
C LYS A 9 -38.09 30.16 -9.89
N SER A 10 -37.04 30.87 -9.46
CA SER A 10 -36.05 31.47 -10.34
C SER A 10 -34.76 31.75 -9.59
N LYS A 11 -33.63 31.83 -10.32
CA LYS A 11 -32.32 32.11 -9.73
C LYS A 11 -32.26 33.58 -9.25
N PRO A 12 -32.00 33.84 -7.96
CA PRO A 12 -31.87 35.21 -7.45
C PRO A 12 -30.72 35.97 -8.13
N LYS A 13 -30.92 37.28 -8.34
CA LYS A 13 -29.89 38.13 -8.98
C LYS A 13 -28.85 38.61 -7.98
N VAL A 14 -29.23 38.75 -6.71
CA VAL A 14 -28.36 39.14 -5.60
C VAL A 14 -28.40 38.07 -4.51
N PRO A 15 -27.46 38.08 -3.53
CA PRO A 15 -27.44 37.06 -2.49
C PRO A 15 -28.71 37.06 -1.63
N VAL A 16 -29.20 35.86 -1.29
CA VAL A 16 -30.32 35.67 -0.37
C VAL A 16 -29.80 35.19 0.99
N PHE A 17 -30.19 35.86 2.07
CA PHE A 17 -29.86 35.47 3.43
C PHE A 17 -30.98 34.60 3.99
N ALA A 18 -30.65 33.33 4.23
CA ALA A 18 -31.62 32.27 4.46
C ALA A 18 -31.41 31.51 5.78
N GLU A 19 -30.99 32.25 6.81
CA GLU A 19 -30.80 31.74 8.18
C GLU A 19 -32.06 31.09 8.76
N GLN A 20 -33.25 31.47 8.26
CA GLN A 20 -34.52 30.91 8.69
C GLN A 20 -34.83 29.55 8.04
N LEU A 21 -34.09 29.13 7.01
CA LEU A 21 -34.26 27.82 6.38
C LEU A 21 -33.61 26.73 7.24
N THR A 22 -34.33 26.31 8.27
CA THR A 22 -33.98 25.22 9.18
C THR A 22 -35.19 24.32 9.41
N THR A 23 -34.97 23.08 9.82
CA THR A 23 -36.06 22.17 10.20
C THR A 23 -36.82 22.69 11.41
N GLU A 24 -36.15 23.36 12.35
CA GLU A 24 -36.78 23.93 13.54
C GLU A 24 -37.79 25.03 13.19
N ASN A 25 -37.48 25.88 12.22
CA ASN A 25 -38.37 26.96 11.82
C ASN A 25 -39.52 26.50 10.91
N LEU A 26 -39.34 25.37 10.22
CA LEU A 26 -40.34 24.79 9.30
C LEU A 26 -41.29 23.81 10.01
N ALA A 27 -40.85 23.19 11.11
CA ALA A 27 -41.68 22.25 11.87
C ALA A 27 -42.98 22.90 12.37
N GLY A 28 -44.07 22.13 12.31
CA GLY A 28 -45.39 22.53 12.79
C GLY A 28 -46.15 23.52 11.89
N LYS A 29 -45.54 23.99 10.80
CA LYS A 29 -46.15 24.98 9.88
C LYS A 29 -46.78 24.30 8.67
N LYS A 30 -47.91 24.83 8.22
CA LYS A 30 -48.52 24.52 6.92
C LYS A 30 -47.82 25.28 5.80
N ALA A 31 -48.08 24.90 4.54
CA ALA A 31 -47.46 25.51 3.37
C ALA A 31 -47.66 27.05 3.33
N GLU A 32 -48.85 27.55 3.69
CA GLU A 32 -49.14 28.98 3.71
C GLU A 32 -48.31 29.72 4.77
N GLU A 33 -48.09 29.10 5.94
CA GLU A 33 -47.28 29.67 7.02
C GLU A 33 -45.79 29.64 6.71
N ILE A 34 -45.34 28.60 5.99
CA ILE A 34 -43.97 28.49 5.49
C ILE A 34 -43.69 29.58 4.44
N CYS A 35 -44.65 29.87 3.56
CA CYS A 35 -44.54 30.94 2.57
C CYS A 35 -44.27 32.31 3.20
N GLU A 36 -44.80 32.59 4.39
CA GLU A 36 -44.65 33.88 5.08
C GLU A 36 -43.34 34.02 5.87
N ILE A 37 -42.48 32.98 5.92
CA ILE A 37 -41.18 33.06 6.62
C ILE A 37 -40.33 34.17 5.99
N PRO A 38 -39.85 35.14 6.81
CA PRO A 38 -39.11 36.28 6.30
C PRO A 38 -37.68 35.89 5.92
N LEU A 39 -37.24 36.35 4.75
CA LEU A 39 -35.88 36.23 4.24
C LEU A 39 -35.39 37.63 3.80
N PHE A 40 -34.12 37.72 3.38
CA PHE A 40 -33.60 38.94 2.74
C PHE A 40 -32.97 38.61 1.38
N GLU A 41 -33.37 39.32 0.34
CA GLU A 41 -32.66 39.35 -0.95
C GLU A 41 -31.83 40.65 -1.01
N GLY A 42 -30.52 40.54 -0.79
CA GLY A 42 -29.66 41.68 -0.51
C GLY A 42 -30.08 42.41 0.76
N ALA A 43 -30.47 43.68 0.65
CA ALA A 43 -30.97 44.50 1.76
C ALA A 43 -32.51 44.53 1.84
N VAL A 44 -33.21 43.91 0.89
CA VAL A 44 -34.67 43.97 0.78
C VAL A 44 -35.28 42.77 1.50
N LYS A 45 -36.27 43.04 2.38
CA LYS A 45 -37.07 41.98 2.99
C LYS A 45 -37.93 41.31 1.92
N THR A 46 -37.89 39.99 1.90
CA THR A 46 -38.74 39.15 1.05
C THR A 46 -39.31 38.02 1.91
N ARG A 47 -40.14 37.18 1.32
CA ARG A 47 -40.76 36.02 1.98
C ARG A 47 -40.41 34.75 1.22
N LEU A 48 -40.38 33.63 1.93
CA LEU A 48 -40.00 32.35 1.35
C LEU A 48 -40.87 31.98 0.13
N GLY A 49 -42.19 32.23 0.20
CA GLY A 49 -43.12 31.99 -0.91
C GLY A 49 -42.93 32.88 -2.13
N GLU A 50 -42.17 33.97 -2.04
CA GLU A 50 -41.80 34.80 -3.21
C GLU A 50 -40.67 34.14 -4.01
N LEU A 51 -39.79 33.39 -3.35
CA LEU A 51 -38.64 32.72 -3.97
C LEU A 51 -38.89 31.26 -4.31
N PHE A 52 -39.73 30.57 -3.53
CA PHE A 52 -40.00 29.14 -3.68
C PHE A 52 -41.48 28.85 -3.91
N GLU A 53 -41.76 27.78 -4.65
CA GLU A 53 -43.01 27.03 -4.53
C GLU A 53 -42.88 26.10 -3.34
N VAL A 54 -43.90 26.09 -2.47
CA VAL A 54 -43.87 25.37 -1.20
C VAL A 54 -44.93 24.29 -1.19
N GLU A 55 -44.52 23.06 -0.92
CA GLU A 55 -45.42 21.93 -0.69
C GLU A 55 -45.13 21.34 0.69
N ALA A 56 -46.17 21.17 1.52
CA ALA A 56 -46.08 20.56 2.84
C ALA A 56 -47.23 19.56 3.03
N PRO A 57 -47.17 18.37 2.39
CA PRO A 57 -48.25 17.38 2.41
C PRO A 57 -48.58 16.88 3.82
N GLU A 58 -47.60 16.84 4.71
CA GLU A 58 -47.73 16.42 6.10
C GLU A 58 -47.11 17.47 7.02
N VAL A 59 -47.74 17.74 8.16
CA VAL A 59 -47.22 18.66 9.17
C VAL A 59 -46.74 17.86 10.37
N SER A 60 -45.43 17.93 10.66
CA SER A 60 -44.86 17.41 11.90
C SER A 60 -44.46 18.58 12.81
N PRO A 61 -44.92 18.63 14.07
CA PRO A 61 -44.47 19.63 15.04
C PRO A 61 -43.05 19.35 15.57
N ASN A 62 -42.52 18.15 15.34
CA ASN A 62 -41.20 17.75 15.81
C ASN A 62 -40.16 17.89 14.68
N PRO A 63 -39.13 18.76 14.83
CA PRO A 63 -38.08 18.93 13.82
C PRO A 63 -37.32 17.64 13.51
N GLN A 64 -37.18 16.72 14.46
CA GLN A 64 -36.46 15.46 14.28
C GLN A 64 -37.11 14.54 13.23
N ASP A 65 -38.43 14.66 13.06
CA ASP A 65 -39.22 13.83 12.14
C ASP A 65 -39.46 14.54 10.79
N LEU A 66 -38.81 15.68 10.56
CA LEU A 66 -38.96 16.51 9.37
C LEU A 66 -37.82 16.30 8.37
N GLU A 67 -38.20 16.12 7.11
CA GLU A 67 -37.30 16.16 5.95
C GLU A 67 -37.64 17.37 5.08
N VAL A 68 -36.65 18.24 4.83
CA VAL A 68 -36.79 19.41 3.96
C VAL A 68 -36.07 19.13 2.65
N GLN A 69 -36.80 19.03 1.55
CA GLN A 69 -36.25 18.85 0.22
C GLN A 69 -36.25 20.18 -0.53
N ILE A 70 -35.09 20.68 -0.92
CA ILE A 70 -34.94 21.92 -1.69
C ILE A 70 -34.49 21.56 -3.10
N LEU A 71 -35.31 21.92 -4.09
CA LEU A 71 -35.04 21.69 -5.51
C LEU A 71 -34.65 23.02 -6.16
N GLY A 72 -33.38 23.15 -6.55
CA GLY A 72 -32.84 24.35 -7.21
C GLY A 72 -31.43 24.70 -6.76
N ASP A 73 -30.73 25.49 -7.60
CA ASP A 73 -29.38 25.97 -7.32
C ASP A 73 -29.37 27.04 -6.23
N LEU A 74 -28.85 26.67 -5.05
CA LEU A 74 -28.74 27.58 -3.91
C LEU A 74 -27.40 28.31 -3.81
N SER A 75 -26.57 28.35 -4.86
CA SER A 75 -25.27 29.04 -4.86
C SER A 75 -25.35 30.54 -4.49
N ARG A 76 -26.52 31.17 -4.65
CA ARG A 76 -26.78 32.56 -4.24
C ARG A 76 -27.33 32.70 -2.82
N PHE A 77 -27.64 31.61 -2.14
CA PHE A 77 -28.17 31.62 -0.78
C PHE A 77 -27.04 31.57 0.24
N ARG A 78 -27.27 32.13 1.42
CA ARG A 78 -26.32 32.13 2.53
C ARG A 78 -27.01 31.61 3.79
N TYR A 79 -26.25 30.91 4.63
CA TYR A 79 -26.70 30.47 5.95
C TYR A 79 -27.86 29.45 5.93
N VAL A 80 -28.04 28.71 4.84
CA VAL A 80 -29.02 27.62 4.79
C VAL A 80 -28.65 26.56 5.83
N GLY A 81 -29.60 26.16 6.67
CA GLY A 81 -29.36 25.21 7.76
C GLY A 81 -28.55 25.76 8.94
N ARG A 82 -28.38 27.09 9.05
CA ARG A 82 -27.64 27.70 10.17
C ARG A 82 -28.29 27.35 11.51
N GLY A 83 -27.50 26.84 12.45
CA GLY A 83 -27.95 26.50 13.80
C GLY A 83 -28.88 25.28 13.88
N MET A 84 -29.03 24.51 12.80
CA MET A 84 -29.86 23.31 12.76
C MET A 84 -29.43 22.29 13.83
N LYS A 85 -30.39 21.69 14.53
CA LYS A 85 -30.19 20.79 15.69
C LYS A 85 -30.76 19.40 15.47
N ALA A 86 -31.73 19.25 14.57
CA ALA A 86 -32.44 17.99 14.34
C ALA A 86 -32.97 17.89 12.90
N GLY A 87 -33.47 16.71 12.52
CA GLY A 87 -34.10 16.49 11.21
C GLY A 87 -33.13 16.38 10.05
N ASN A 88 -33.67 16.35 8.83
CA ASN A 88 -32.91 16.12 7.61
C ASN A 88 -33.22 17.20 6.57
N MET A 89 -32.20 17.66 5.84
CA MET A 89 -32.34 18.56 4.71
C MET A 89 -31.61 18.00 3.49
N VAL A 90 -32.27 17.98 2.34
CA VAL A 90 -31.70 17.52 1.08
C VAL A 90 -31.79 18.66 0.06
N ILE A 91 -30.66 19.10 -0.47
CA ILE A 91 -30.56 20.19 -1.44
C ILE A 91 -30.13 19.61 -2.79
N GLU A 92 -30.97 19.74 -3.80
CA GLU A 92 -30.68 19.32 -5.18
C GLU A 92 -30.35 20.55 -6.04
N GLY A 93 -29.06 20.80 -6.28
CA GLY A 93 -28.60 21.95 -7.08
C GLY A 93 -27.38 22.69 -6.54
N GLY A 94 -26.82 22.25 -5.40
CA GLY A 94 -25.68 22.90 -4.74
C GLY A 94 -26.07 23.88 -3.63
N GLY A 95 -25.10 24.24 -2.79
CA GLY A 95 -25.26 25.12 -1.63
C GLY A 95 -24.38 26.36 -1.71
N GLY A 96 -24.86 27.49 -1.20
CA GLY A 96 -24.07 28.72 -1.15
C GLY A 96 -23.15 28.82 0.07
N PHE A 97 -22.80 30.04 0.46
CA PHE A 97 -21.87 30.29 1.56
C PHE A 97 -22.50 30.00 2.94
N TYR A 98 -21.67 29.57 3.90
CA TYR A 98 -22.08 29.35 5.30
C TYR A 98 -23.18 28.29 5.49
N LEU A 99 -23.28 27.32 4.59
CA LEU A 99 -24.22 26.21 4.72
C LEU A 99 -23.94 25.44 6.02
N GLY A 100 -24.95 25.24 6.85
CA GLY A 100 -24.83 24.51 8.12
C GLY A 100 -23.93 25.20 9.15
N GLU A 101 -23.73 26.52 9.07
CA GLU A 101 -23.01 27.26 10.11
C GLU A 101 -23.65 27.04 11.50
N GLU A 102 -22.83 26.86 12.54
CA GLU A 102 -23.27 26.62 13.93
C GLU A 102 -24.18 25.39 14.13
N MET A 103 -24.29 24.51 13.14
CA MET A 103 -25.11 23.29 13.23
C MET A 103 -24.69 22.44 14.44
N ALA A 104 -25.67 21.99 15.22
CA ALA A 104 -25.47 21.21 16.45
C ALA A 104 -26.01 19.78 16.36
N GLY A 105 -26.79 19.46 15.33
CA GLY A 105 -27.36 18.13 15.08
C GLY A 105 -28.17 18.09 13.79
N GLY A 106 -28.80 16.96 13.49
CA GLY A 106 -29.49 16.72 12.20
C GLY A 106 -28.54 16.35 11.05
N SER A 107 -29.06 16.35 9.83
CA SER A 107 -28.27 16.11 8.61
C SER A 107 -28.62 17.07 7.47
N ILE A 108 -27.60 17.49 6.71
CA ILE A 108 -27.76 18.22 5.45
C ILE A 108 -27.01 17.47 4.36
N THR A 109 -27.74 17.04 3.33
CA THR A 109 -27.20 16.39 2.12
C THR A 109 -27.31 17.35 0.94
N VAL A 110 -26.21 17.58 0.23
CA VAL A 110 -26.16 18.45 -0.94
C VAL A 110 -25.77 17.65 -2.18
N LYS A 111 -26.63 17.63 -3.19
CA LYS A 111 -26.31 17.13 -4.53
C LYS A 111 -25.80 18.30 -5.38
N GLY A 112 -24.49 18.40 -5.52
CA GLY A 112 -23.78 19.53 -6.15
C GLY A 112 -22.76 20.17 -5.22
N ASP A 113 -22.12 21.23 -5.72
CA ASP A 113 -21.05 21.94 -5.01
C ASP A 113 -21.58 22.81 -3.87
N VAL A 114 -20.74 23.04 -2.87
CA VAL A 114 -20.97 24.04 -1.82
C VAL A 114 -19.88 25.12 -1.86
N LEU A 115 -20.25 26.36 -1.56
CA LEU A 115 -19.30 27.46 -1.47
C LEU A 115 -18.60 27.49 -0.10
N GLY A 116 -17.84 28.56 0.15
CA GLY A 116 -16.98 28.65 1.32
C GLY A 116 -17.71 28.72 2.65
N TRP A 117 -16.99 28.42 3.74
CA TRP A 117 -17.50 28.39 5.12
C TRP A 117 -18.62 27.37 5.39
N THR A 118 -18.78 26.35 4.54
CA THR A 118 -19.69 25.24 4.84
C THR A 118 -19.28 24.55 6.15
N GLY A 119 -20.23 24.36 7.07
CA GLY A 119 -19.99 23.79 8.41
C GLY A 119 -19.21 24.70 9.35
N SER A 120 -19.17 26.01 9.08
CA SER A 120 -18.51 27.00 9.95
C SER A 120 -18.99 26.87 11.40
N ALA A 121 -18.07 26.80 12.36
CA ALA A 121 -18.37 26.67 13.80
C ALA A 121 -19.35 25.53 14.20
N MET A 122 -19.47 24.48 13.37
CA MET A 122 -20.33 23.32 13.63
C MET A 122 -19.94 22.59 14.92
N ARG A 123 -20.94 22.15 15.69
CA ARG A 123 -20.79 21.45 16.99
C ARG A 123 -21.28 20.01 16.95
N GLY A 124 -22.13 19.67 15.98
CA GLY A 124 -22.71 18.34 15.83
C GLY A 124 -23.53 18.23 14.54
N GLY A 125 -23.99 17.02 14.22
CA GLY A 125 -24.72 16.73 12.97
C GLY A 125 -23.84 16.16 11.86
N LEU A 126 -24.42 16.04 10.67
CA LEU A 126 -23.78 15.54 9.45
C LEU A 126 -24.02 16.52 8.30
N ILE A 127 -22.96 16.89 7.58
CA ILE A 127 -23.05 17.53 6.27
C ILE A 127 -22.40 16.59 5.24
N GLU A 128 -23.12 16.21 4.20
CA GLU A 128 -22.63 15.35 3.12
C GLU A 128 -22.80 16.05 1.76
N VAL A 129 -21.70 16.21 1.03
CA VAL A 129 -21.64 16.98 -0.21
C VAL A 129 -21.22 16.06 -1.36
N PHE A 130 -22.16 15.78 -2.26
CA PHE A 130 -21.93 15.07 -3.52
C PHE A 130 -21.46 16.06 -4.60
N GLY A 131 -20.31 16.68 -4.35
CA GLY A 131 -19.71 17.73 -5.15
C GLY A 131 -18.43 18.28 -4.49
N HIS A 132 -18.02 19.48 -4.86
CA HIS A 132 -16.86 20.18 -4.32
C HIS A 132 -17.20 21.05 -3.11
N GLY A 133 -16.28 21.14 -2.16
CA GLY A 133 -16.32 22.09 -1.06
C GLY A 133 -15.50 23.34 -1.34
N GLY A 134 -16.06 24.53 -1.09
CA GLY A 134 -15.33 25.79 -1.22
C GLY A 134 -14.23 26.00 -0.17
N ASP A 135 -13.62 27.18 -0.21
CA ASP A 135 -12.60 27.60 0.75
C ASP A 135 -13.15 27.74 2.17
N TYR A 136 -12.30 27.60 3.18
CA TYR A 136 -12.66 27.76 4.59
C TYR A 136 -13.76 26.80 5.07
N LEU A 137 -13.91 25.62 4.44
CA LEU A 137 -14.81 24.58 4.93
C LEU A 137 -14.44 24.23 6.39
N ALA A 138 -15.44 24.16 7.28
CA ALA A 138 -15.30 23.93 8.71
C ALA A 138 -14.46 24.98 9.49
N ALA A 139 -14.16 26.13 8.88
CA ALA A 139 -13.42 27.21 9.52
C ALA A 139 -14.27 27.97 10.56
N PRO A 140 -13.66 28.83 11.39
CA PRO A 140 -14.40 29.84 12.13
C PRO A 140 -14.98 30.91 11.21
N TYR A 141 -15.96 31.64 11.74
CA TYR A 141 -16.29 32.96 11.21
C TYR A 141 -15.08 33.90 11.35
N ARG A 142 -14.97 34.90 10.48
CA ARG A 142 -13.82 35.82 10.50
C ARG A 142 -13.74 36.57 11.83
N GLY A 143 -12.59 36.48 12.49
CA GLY A 143 -12.32 37.10 13.80
C GLY A 143 -12.56 36.16 14.99
N GLU A 144 -13.23 35.02 14.78
CA GLU A 144 -13.38 33.99 15.81
C GLU A 144 -12.12 33.12 15.91
N THR A 145 -11.91 32.54 17.09
CA THR A 145 -10.68 31.78 17.41
C THR A 145 -10.86 30.27 17.35
N VAL A 146 -12.08 29.78 17.11
CA VAL A 146 -12.39 28.34 17.09
C VAL A 146 -13.38 28.05 15.96
N GLY A 147 -12.98 27.17 15.05
CA GLY A 147 -13.81 26.66 13.95
C GLY A 147 -14.74 25.54 14.40
N MET A 148 -14.88 24.50 13.58
CA MET A 148 -15.67 23.31 13.89
C MET A 148 -15.20 22.65 15.20
N ARG A 149 -16.16 22.35 16.09
CA ARG A 149 -15.94 21.74 17.42
C ARG A 149 -16.45 20.30 17.50
N GLY A 150 -17.32 19.89 16.57
CA GLY A 150 -17.91 18.56 16.53
C GLY A 150 -18.78 18.37 15.30
N GLY A 151 -19.31 17.16 15.11
CA GLY A 151 -20.04 16.77 13.91
C GLY A 151 -19.17 16.08 12.86
N ARG A 152 -19.76 15.78 11.71
CA ARG A 152 -19.09 15.11 10.58
C ARG A 152 -19.37 15.86 9.28
N ILE A 153 -18.33 16.06 8.48
CA ILE A 153 -18.47 16.57 7.11
C ILE A 153 -17.84 15.56 6.14
N ILE A 154 -18.58 15.21 5.09
CA ILE A 154 -18.12 14.33 4.01
C ILE A 154 -18.23 15.10 2.70
N VAL A 155 -17.14 15.18 1.93
CA VAL A 155 -17.10 15.81 0.62
C VAL A 155 -16.57 14.78 -0.39
N HIS A 156 -17.39 14.43 -1.36
CA HIS A 156 -17.04 13.44 -2.39
C HIS A 156 -16.10 14.01 -3.47
N GLY A 157 -16.06 15.34 -3.63
CA GLY A 157 -15.11 16.03 -4.50
C GLY A 157 -13.92 16.63 -3.75
N ASN A 158 -13.27 17.60 -4.41
CA ASN A 158 -12.20 18.41 -3.85
C ASN A 158 -12.69 19.46 -2.84
N VAL A 159 -11.81 19.92 -1.95
CA VAL A 159 -12.04 21.06 -1.05
C VAL A 159 -11.03 22.19 -1.27
N GLY A 160 -11.47 23.42 -1.01
CA GLY A 160 -10.66 24.63 -1.14
C GLY A 160 -9.59 24.84 -0.05
N VAL A 161 -8.99 26.03 -0.05
CA VAL A 161 -7.95 26.41 0.91
C VAL A 161 -8.49 26.56 2.32
N ASN A 162 -7.64 26.40 3.34
CA ASN A 162 -8.02 26.58 4.75
C ASN A 162 -9.17 25.67 5.24
N THR A 163 -9.36 24.52 4.59
CA THR A 163 -10.30 23.51 5.10
C THR A 163 -9.84 23.05 6.48
N GLY A 164 -10.74 23.09 7.47
CA GLY A 164 -10.44 22.75 8.87
C GLY A 164 -9.64 23.80 9.64
N LEU A 165 -9.59 25.06 9.17
CA LEU A 165 -8.94 26.16 9.90
C LEU A 165 -9.47 26.25 11.35
N LEU A 166 -8.55 26.24 12.33
CA LEU A 166 -8.85 26.36 13.77
C LEU A 166 -9.90 25.35 14.28
N MET A 167 -10.06 24.21 13.60
CA MET A 167 -10.93 23.12 14.02
C MET A 167 -10.47 22.57 15.38
N ALA A 168 -11.41 22.38 16.31
CA ALA A 168 -11.16 21.85 17.65
C ALA A 168 -11.71 20.44 17.88
N GLY A 169 -12.61 19.96 17.00
CA GLY A 169 -13.18 18.62 17.12
C GLY A 169 -14.09 18.28 15.93
N GLY A 170 -14.57 17.03 15.90
CA GLY A 170 -15.34 16.47 14.77
C GLY A 170 -14.46 15.75 13.75
N SER A 171 -15.05 15.35 12.64
CA SER A 171 -14.31 14.71 11.53
C SER A 171 -14.68 15.26 10.15
N ILE A 172 -13.68 15.39 9.29
CA ILE A 172 -13.82 15.81 7.89
C ILE A 172 -13.24 14.72 6.99
N ARG A 173 -14.04 14.17 6.07
CA ARG A 173 -13.59 13.25 5.01
C ARG A 173 -13.69 13.96 3.67
N VAL A 174 -12.59 13.94 2.92
CA VAL A 174 -12.50 14.45 1.55
C VAL A 174 -12.07 13.31 0.65
N GLU A 175 -12.93 12.92 -0.30
CA GLU A 175 -12.62 11.86 -1.27
C GLU A 175 -11.82 12.39 -2.46
N GLY A 176 -11.87 13.70 -2.72
CA GLY A 176 -10.97 14.38 -3.63
C GLY A 176 -9.68 14.89 -2.96
N SER A 177 -9.14 15.96 -3.55
CA SER A 177 -7.94 16.67 -3.09
C SER A 177 -8.29 17.90 -2.24
N ALA A 178 -7.33 18.36 -1.44
CA ALA A 178 -7.46 19.56 -0.63
C ALA A 178 -6.47 20.66 -1.05
N GLY A 179 -6.94 21.91 -0.99
CA GLY A 179 -6.12 23.10 -1.19
C GLY A 179 -5.01 23.28 -0.14
N ALA A 180 -4.29 24.40 -0.25
CA ALA A 180 -3.28 24.78 0.74
C ALA A 180 -3.88 25.07 2.13
N PHE A 181 -3.03 25.02 3.16
CA PHE A 181 -3.41 25.32 4.55
C PHE A 181 -4.51 24.40 5.12
N LEU A 182 -4.57 23.15 4.68
CA LEU A 182 -5.45 22.15 5.30
C LEU A 182 -5.09 22.00 6.79
N GLY A 183 -6.08 22.18 7.67
CA GLY A 183 -5.90 22.08 9.12
C GLY A 183 -5.02 23.18 9.71
N HIS A 184 -4.95 24.36 9.10
CA HIS A 184 -4.21 25.49 9.66
C HIS A 184 -4.75 25.84 11.06
N GLY A 185 -3.88 25.93 12.06
CA GLY A 185 -4.25 26.29 13.43
C GLY A 185 -5.08 25.22 14.14
N MET A 186 -5.18 24.01 13.57
CA MET A 186 -6.04 22.95 14.09
C MET A 186 -5.70 22.64 15.56
N LEU A 187 -6.72 22.70 16.42
CA LEU A 187 -6.64 22.49 17.86
C LEU A 187 -6.97 21.04 18.22
N GLY A 188 -7.81 20.38 17.43
CA GLY A 188 -8.28 19.01 17.64
C GLY A 188 -9.17 18.51 16.49
N GLY A 189 -9.65 17.27 16.59
CA GLY A 189 -10.44 16.62 15.54
C GLY A 189 -9.63 15.75 14.58
N GLU A 190 -10.28 15.25 13.54
CA GLU A 190 -9.67 14.35 12.55
C GLU A 190 -10.01 14.76 11.11
N ILE A 191 -9.03 14.79 10.22
CA ILE A 191 -9.21 15.07 8.79
C ILE A 191 -8.63 13.90 7.98
N LEU A 192 -9.38 13.38 7.01
CA LEU A 192 -8.91 12.41 6.02
C LEU A 192 -9.06 12.99 4.61
N VAL A 193 -7.98 13.00 3.84
CA VAL A 193 -7.97 13.35 2.42
C VAL A 193 -7.49 12.15 1.61
N GLN A 194 -8.31 11.69 0.66
CA GLN A 194 -7.95 10.57 -0.21
C GLN A 194 -7.06 11.00 -1.37
N GLY A 195 -7.29 12.20 -1.92
CA GLY A 195 -6.45 12.79 -2.96
C GLY A 195 -5.22 13.52 -2.43
N ASP A 196 -4.77 14.50 -3.21
CA ASP A 196 -3.56 15.26 -2.93
C ASP A 196 -3.82 16.45 -2.00
N CYS A 197 -2.78 16.93 -1.33
CA CYS A 197 -2.84 18.11 -0.47
C CYS A 197 -1.86 19.19 -0.91
N GLY A 198 -2.33 20.43 -0.91
CA GLY A 198 -1.51 21.62 -1.15
C GLY A 198 -0.44 21.87 -0.08
N LEU A 199 0.27 22.98 -0.23
CA LEU A 199 1.33 23.41 0.69
C LEU A 199 0.77 23.77 2.07
N ARG A 200 1.67 23.79 3.08
CA ARG A 200 1.37 24.25 4.45
C ARG A 200 0.33 23.39 5.18
N LEU A 201 0.30 22.10 4.89
CA LEU A 201 -0.46 21.10 5.62
C LEU A 201 -0.18 21.19 7.13
N GLY A 202 -1.23 21.40 7.94
CA GLY A 202 -1.14 21.46 9.40
C GLY A 202 -0.33 22.65 9.93
N ALA A 203 -0.12 23.72 9.16
CA ALA A 203 0.59 24.90 9.65
C ALA A 203 -0.05 25.39 10.97
N GLU A 204 0.78 25.73 11.96
CA GLU A 204 0.33 26.20 13.28
C GLU A 204 -0.60 25.24 14.06
N MET A 205 -0.66 23.96 13.68
CA MET A 205 -1.49 22.96 14.35
C MET A 205 -1.02 22.72 15.78
N LYS A 206 -1.93 22.82 16.75
CA LYS A 206 -1.70 22.53 18.17
C LYS A 206 -2.07 21.09 18.55
N GLY A 207 -3.04 20.51 17.86
CA GLY A 207 -3.54 19.16 18.17
C GLY A 207 -4.46 18.61 17.08
N GLY A 208 -4.83 17.34 17.20
CA GLY A 208 -5.65 16.62 16.21
C GLY A 208 -4.86 15.65 15.33
N ARG A 209 -5.53 15.09 14.33
CA ARG A 209 -4.93 14.16 13.36
C ARG A 209 -5.33 14.50 11.93
N ILE A 210 -4.36 14.54 11.03
CA ILE A 210 -4.60 14.64 9.59
C ILE A 210 -4.02 13.41 8.92
N VAL A 211 -4.81 12.73 8.08
CA VAL A 211 -4.41 11.56 7.30
C VAL A 211 -4.54 11.91 5.81
N VAL A 212 -3.47 11.72 5.04
CA VAL A 212 -3.44 11.98 3.60
C VAL A 212 -3.05 10.70 2.87
N LEU A 213 -3.93 10.22 1.97
CA LEU A 213 -3.68 9.02 1.17
C LEU A 213 -2.97 9.34 -0.16
N GLY A 214 -3.13 10.54 -0.70
CA GLY A 214 -2.43 11.01 -1.90
C GLY A 214 -1.09 11.68 -1.60
N ARG A 215 -0.62 12.49 -2.55
CA ARG A 215 0.64 13.21 -2.48
C ARG A 215 0.46 14.56 -1.80
N ILE A 216 1.40 14.93 -0.94
CA ILE A 216 1.51 16.29 -0.41
C ILE A 216 2.50 17.11 -1.24
N ALA A 217 2.23 18.40 -1.43
CA ALA A 217 3.12 19.30 -2.16
C ALA A 217 4.44 19.55 -1.42
N GLY A 218 4.44 19.46 -0.08
CA GLY A 218 5.62 19.59 0.75
C GLY A 218 5.26 19.65 2.23
N LEU A 219 6.22 19.29 3.08
CA LEU A 219 6.09 19.33 4.53
C LEU A 219 6.78 20.57 5.10
N MET A 220 6.21 21.18 6.14
CA MET A 220 6.90 22.27 6.82
C MET A 220 8.06 21.74 7.69
N PRO A 221 9.19 22.47 7.79
CA PRO A 221 10.33 22.06 8.63
C PRO A 221 10.03 21.95 10.13
N SER A 222 8.92 22.54 10.59
CA SER A 222 8.48 22.49 11.98
C SER A 222 7.72 21.20 12.36
N PHE A 223 7.61 20.24 11.44
CA PHE A 223 7.10 18.90 11.73
C PHE A 223 8.25 17.92 11.88
N THR A 224 8.32 17.26 13.04
CA THR A 224 9.35 16.27 13.34
C THR A 224 8.89 14.89 12.89
N TYR A 225 9.69 14.22 12.07
CA TYR A 225 9.47 12.82 11.70
C TYR A 225 9.58 11.93 12.94
N THR A 226 8.63 11.01 13.14
CA THR A 226 8.62 10.09 14.28
C THR A 226 8.87 8.65 13.90
N ASP A 227 8.08 8.09 13.00
CA ASP A 227 8.08 6.66 12.69
C ASP A 227 7.34 6.37 11.36
N ILE A 228 7.57 5.17 10.81
CA ILE A 228 6.67 4.56 9.83
C ILE A 228 5.63 3.72 10.56
N ARG A 229 4.36 3.85 10.16
CA ARG A 229 3.28 2.98 10.65
C ARG A 229 2.55 2.29 9.52
N GLU A 230 2.26 1.00 9.67
CA GLU A 230 1.52 0.19 8.69
C GLU A 230 0.00 0.47 8.65
N LYS A 231 -0.48 1.35 9.54
CA LYS A 231 -1.89 1.73 9.60
C LYS A 231 -2.10 3.09 10.22
N ALA A 232 -3.17 3.75 9.80
CA ALA A 232 -3.73 4.93 10.42
C ALA A 232 -5.16 4.66 10.89
N LYS A 233 -5.71 5.57 11.70
CA LYS A 233 -7.12 5.56 12.09
C LYS A 233 -7.76 6.90 11.77
N PHE A 234 -8.99 6.87 11.27
CA PHE A 234 -9.82 8.04 11.03
C PHE A 234 -11.27 7.70 11.41
N ALA A 235 -11.89 8.49 12.29
CA ALA A 235 -13.27 8.32 12.72
C ALA A 235 -13.62 6.86 13.14
N GLY A 236 -12.67 6.14 13.76
CA GLY A 236 -12.81 4.73 14.13
C GLY A 236 -12.46 3.70 13.04
N GLU A 237 -12.41 4.10 11.77
CA GLU A 237 -12.00 3.28 10.63
C GLU A 237 -10.48 3.02 10.66
N LYS A 238 -10.06 1.81 10.28
CA LYS A 238 -8.64 1.43 10.15
C LYS A 238 -8.22 1.50 8.68
N LEU A 239 -7.24 2.35 8.39
CA LEU A 239 -6.63 2.47 7.06
C LEU A 239 -5.34 1.64 7.05
N ARG A 240 -5.27 0.59 6.22
CA ARG A 240 -4.15 -0.37 6.18
C ARG A 240 -3.22 -0.08 4.99
N GLN A 241 -2.18 0.70 5.24
CA GLN A 241 -1.06 0.97 4.33
C GLN A 241 0.06 1.65 5.13
N ALA A 242 1.28 1.73 4.58
CA ALA A 242 2.39 2.42 5.23
C ALA A 242 2.22 3.95 5.19
N PHE A 243 2.44 4.60 6.34
CA PHE A 243 2.42 6.04 6.52
C PHE A 243 3.73 6.52 7.13
N TYR A 244 4.28 7.61 6.60
CA TYR A 244 5.19 8.45 7.36
C TYR A 244 4.39 9.22 8.40
N VAL A 245 4.85 9.17 9.65
CA VAL A 245 4.22 9.89 10.76
C VAL A 245 5.09 11.06 11.17
N TYR A 246 4.45 12.22 11.29
CA TYR A 246 5.08 13.43 11.79
C TYR A 246 4.28 13.99 12.95
N THR A 247 4.99 14.61 13.90
CA THR A 247 4.40 15.29 15.05
C THR A 247 4.85 16.75 15.08
N GLY A 248 3.91 17.67 15.30
CA GLY A 248 4.12 19.11 15.29
C GLY A 248 2.78 19.86 15.34
N ASP A 249 2.72 21.16 15.11
CA ASP A 249 3.81 22.07 14.75
C ASP A 249 4.67 22.41 15.99
N VAL A 250 5.97 22.08 15.98
CA VAL A 250 6.81 22.27 17.17
C VAL A 250 7.06 23.74 17.50
N VAL A 251 6.97 24.66 16.52
CA VAL A 251 7.12 26.10 16.75
C VAL A 251 5.96 26.63 17.58
N GLU A 252 4.77 26.08 17.38
CA GLU A 252 3.56 26.40 18.16
C GLU A 252 3.43 25.57 19.45
N LYS A 253 4.45 24.77 19.79
CA LYS A 253 4.39 23.77 20.88
C LYS A 253 3.22 22.79 20.70
N GLY A 254 2.86 22.53 19.45
CA GLY A 254 1.78 21.63 19.06
C GLY A 254 2.18 20.16 19.10
N ALA A 255 1.18 19.31 19.33
CA ALA A 255 1.30 17.85 19.34
C ALA A 255 0.36 17.18 18.32
N GLY A 256 -0.01 17.91 17.26
CA GLY A 256 -0.76 17.40 16.14
C GLY A 256 0.00 16.31 15.38
N ARG A 257 -0.73 15.36 14.80
CA ARG A 257 -0.15 14.22 14.10
C ARG A 257 -0.56 14.17 12.64
N LEU A 258 0.43 14.12 11.76
CA LEU A 258 0.23 13.91 10.32
C LEU A 258 0.55 12.45 9.98
N PHE A 259 -0.35 11.79 9.28
CA PHE A 259 -0.16 10.46 8.70
C PHE A 259 -0.17 10.60 7.19
N ILE A 260 0.99 10.53 6.56
CA ILE A 260 1.17 10.77 5.13
C ILE A 260 1.50 9.45 4.45
N ALA A 261 0.72 9.05 3.45
CA ALA A 261 0.94 7.80 2.72
C ALA A 261 2.38 7.72 2.17
N ARG A 262 3.10 6.65 2.50
CA ARG A 262 4.53 6.53 2.18
C ARG A 262 4.81 6.52 0.68
N CYS A 263 4.11 5.68 -0.08
CA CYS A 263 4.43 5.46 -1.50
C CYS A 263 4.12 6.63 -2.45
N PRO A 264 3.05 7.42 -2.29
CA PRO A 264 2.88 8.66 -3.06
C PRO A 264 3.88 9.75 -2.69
N ASN A 265 4.46 9.66 -1.49
CA ASN A 265 5.31 10.69 -0.87
C ASN A 265 6.78 10.26 -0.74
N LYS A 266 7.30 9.47 -1.69
CA LYS A 266 8.73 9.10 -1.77
C LYS A 266 9.68 10.30 -1.76
N HIS A 267 9.19 11.49 -2.10
CA HIS A 267 10.00 12.72 -2.09
C HIS A 267 10.34 13.21 -0.68
N LEU A 268 9.60 12.77 0.36
CA LEU A 268 9.89 13.11 1.76
C LEU A 268 11.03 12.26 2.31
N ASN A 269 11.06 10.97 1.95
CA ASN A 269 12.06 9.96 2.26
C ASN A 269 12.87 10.18 3.56
N PRO A 270 12.21 10.30 4.73
CA PRO A 270 12.94 10.53 5.98
C PRO A 270 13.94 9.40 6.21
N GLU A 271 13.57 8.16 5.93
CA GLU A 271 14.42 6.99 6.16
C GLU A 271 15.62 6.85 5.21
N GLY A 272 15.74 7.67 4.16
CA GLY A 272 16.85 7.60 3.22
C GLY A 272 16.84 6.33 2.36
N GLU A 273 15.66 5.80 2.07
CA GLU A 273 15.48 4.59 1.25
C GLU A 273 15.80 4.87 -0.23
N VAL A 274 16.32 3.86 -0.93
CA VAL A 274 16.55 3.91 -2.37
C VAL A 274 15.39 3.20 -3.07
N PHE A 275 14.34 3.95 -3.37
CA PHE A 275 13.16 3.41 -4.07
C PHE A 275 13.50 3.05 -5.52
N PRO A 276 12.96 1.93 -6.04
CA PRO A 276 13.07 1.65 -7.46
C PRO A 276 12.37 2.70 -8.31
N ASP A 277 13.01 3.07 -9.42
CA ASP A 277 12.42 3.95 -10.43
C ASP A 277 11.23 3.24 -11.10
N PRO A 278 10.05 3.88 -11.23
CA PRO A 278 8.91 3.29 -11.91
C PRO A 278 9.15 2.87 -13.37
N SER A 279 10.18 3.41 -14.03
CA SER A 279 10.57 3.03 -15.40
C SER A 279 11.36 1.71 -15.48
N VAL A 280 11.92 1.23 -14.37
CA VAL A 280 12.60 -0.07 -14.32
C VAL A 280 11.54 -1.16 -14.37
N SER A 281 11.52 -1.95 -15.44
CA SER A 281 10.63 -3.12 -15.56
C SER A 281 11.40 -4.41 -15.35
N VAL A 282 10.99 -5.19 -14.36
CA VAL A 282 11.54 -6.52 -14.10
C VAL A 282 11.02 -7.56 -15.09
N ASN A 283 9.81 -7.36 -15.63
CA ASN A 283 9.25 -8.26 -16.64
C ASN A 283 9.93 -8.09 -18.00
N LEU A 284 10.19 -6.87 -18.46
CA LEU A 284 10.83 -6.66 -19.77
C LEU A 284 12.28 -7.20 -19.79
N GLN A 285 13.00 -7.02 -18.68
CA GLN A 285 14.35 -7.58 -18.53
C GLN A 285 14.35 -9.11 -18.55
N ALA A 286 13.45 -9.75 -17.79
CA ALA A 286 13.33 -11.21 -17.79
C ALA A 286 12.76 -11.76 -19.10
N ALA A 287 11.88 -11.03 -19.78
CA ALA A 287 11.30 -11.45 -21.06
C ALA A 287 12.37 -11.63 -22.13
N SER A 288 13.38 -10.76 -22.14
CA SER A 288 14.53 -10.88 -23.05
C SER A 288 15.27 -12.21 -22.84
N LEU A 289 15.43 -12.64 -21.59
CA LEU A 289 16.05 -13.93 -21.25
C LEU A 289 15.16 -15.12 -21.63
N ALA A 290 13.85 -15.02 -21.35
CA ALA A 290 12.90 -16.07 -21.72
C ALA A 290 12.82 -16.25 -23.25
N GLU A 291 12.86 -15.15 -23.99
CA GLU A 291 12.89 -15.15 -25.47
C GLU A 291 14.19 -15.73 -26.02
N GLU A 292 15.35 -15.45 -25.39
CA GLU A 292 16.63 -16.08 -25.76
C GLU A 292 16.55 -17.61 -25.60
N ILE A 293 16.04 -18.10 -24.47
CA ILE A 293 15.89 -19.54 -24.23
C ILE A 293 14.91 -20.15 -25.22
N ALA A 294 13.76 -19.50 -25.45
CA ALA A 294 12.75 -19.97 -26.37
C ALA A 294 13.24 -20.03 -27.83
N GLY A 295 14.15 -19.14 -28.22
CA GLY A 295 14.77 -19.11 -29.54
C GLY A 295 15.87 -20.14 -29.75
N ASN A 296 16.46 -20.69 -28.69
CA ASN A 296 17.51 -21.71 -28.77
C ASN A 296 17.43 -22.75 -27.63
N PRO A 297 16.33 -23.51 -27.53
CA PRO A 297 16.06 -24.35 -26.36
C PRO A 297 17.07 -25.50 -26.18
N GLU A 298 17.61 -26.03 -27.28
CA GLU A 298 18.59 -27.13 -27.25
C GLU A 298 19.88 -26.73 -26.49
N ALA A 299 20.34 -25.49 -26.63
CA ALA A 299 21.52 -24.99 -25.93
C ALA A 299 21.36 -24.93 -24.40
N TYR A 300 20.11 -25.00 -23.93
CA TYR A 300 19.75 -25.02 -22.51
C TYR A 300 19.36 -26.42 -22.02
N GLY A 301 19.14 -27.39 -22.92
CA GLY A 301 18.49 -28.65 -22.60
C GLY A 301 17.01 -28.46 -22.24
N ALA A 302 16.36 -27.49 -22.89
CA ALA A 302 14.98 -27.07 -22.65
C ALA A 302 14.03 -27.62 -23.72
N GLU A 303 12.74 -27.65 -23.41
CA GLU A 303 11.66 -27.80 -24.39
C GLU A 303 10.71 -26.60 -24.31
N VAL A 304 10.12 -26.22 -25.44
CA VAL A 304 9.24 -25.05 -25.53
C VAL A 304 7.95 -25.45 -26.20
N GLN A 305 6.83 -25.07 -25.61
CA GLN A 305 5.51 -25.32 -26.18
C GLN A 305 4.55 -24.16 -25.90
N LYS A 306 3.41 -24.19 -26.60
CA LYS A 306 2.32 -23.24 -26.40
C LYS A 306 1.18 -23.91 -25.63
N ILE A 307 0.76 -23.29 -24.52
CA ILE A 307 -0.43 -23.70 -23.76
C ILE A 307 -1.32 -22.47 -23.61
N ALA A 308 -2.57 -22.55 -24.10
CA ALA A 308 -3.51 -21.43 -24.09
C ALA A 308 -2.94 -20.07 -24.58
N GLY A 309 -2.00 -20.10 -25.53
CA GLY A 309 -1.31 -18.93 -26.09
C GLY A 309 0.04 -18.57 -25.45
N ALA A 310 0.23 -18.92 -24.17
CA ALA A 310 1.47 -18.65 -23.44
C ALA A 310 2.64 -19.49 -23.91
N THR A 311 3.84 -18.93 -23.85
CA THR A 311 5.10 -19.66 -24.07
C THR A 311 5.48 -20.37 -22.79
N VAL A 312 5.44 -21.71 -22.81
CA VAL A 312 5.87 -22.54 -21.68
C VAL A 312 7.23 -23.12 -22.00
N ILE A 313 8.22 -22.81 -21.16
CA ILE A 313 9.61 -23.22 -21.29
C ILE A 313 9.88 -24.24 -20.18
N ASP A 314 9.98 -25.52 -20.54
CA ASP A 314 10.32 -26.60 -19.62
C ASP A 314 11.84 -26.65 -19.45
N LEU A 315 12.31 -26.35 -18.24
CA LEU A 315 13.70 -26.42 -17.80
C LEU A 315 13.96 -27.53 -16.78
N GLY A 316 13.05 -28.48 -16.59
CA GLY A 316 13.32 -29.58 -15.64
C GLY A 316 12.10 -30.31 -15.09
N VAL A 317 10.95 -30.23 -15.74
CA VAL A 317 9.79 -31.08 -15.46
C VAL A 317 9.91 -32.39 -16.24
N ASN A 318 10.05 -32.32 -17.56
CA ASN A 318 10.18 -33.51 -18.42
C ASN A 318 11.57 -33.62 -19.10
N VAL A 319 12.40 -32.59 -18.97
CA VAL A 319 13.70 -32.49 -19.64
C VAL A 319 14.88 -32.62 -18.67
N LYS A 320 16.08 -32.82 -19.23
CA LYS A 320 17.34 -32.81 -18.48
C LYS A 320 18.11 -31.52 -18.80
N PRO A 321 17.92 -30.46 -18.01
CA PRO A 321 18.50 -29.14 -18.29
C PRO A 321 20.02 -29.13 -18.10
N SER A 322 20.68 -28.21 -18.81
CA SER A 322 22.08 -27.85 -18.58
C SER A 322 22.25 -26.95 -17.34
N GLY A 323 23.48 -26.78 -16.86
CA GLY A 323 23.79 -25.75 -15.86
C GLY A 323 23.46 -24.33 -16.33
N ARG A 324 23.53 -24.08 -17.65
CA ARG A 324 23.12 -22.80 -18.27
C ARG A 324 21.63 -22.52 -18.06
N ALA A 325 20.77 -23.54 -18.16
CA ALA A 325 19.35 -23.42 -17.83
C ALA A 325 19.12 -23.06 -16.36
N GLY A 326 19.89 -23.66 -15.44
CA GLY A 326 19.86 -23.30 -14.02
C GLY A 326 20.22 -21.83 -13.78
N GLN A 327 21.31 -21.35 -14.36
CA GLN A 327 21.68 -19.93 -14.26
C GLN A 327 20.62 -18.99 -14.87
N ALA A 328 20.02 -19.39 -16.01
CA ALA A 328 18.99 -18.60 -16.65
C ALA A 328 17.70 -18.53 -15.82
N ALA A 329 17.28 -19.66 -15.24
CA ALA A 329 16.16 -19.72 -14.30
C ALA A 329 16.37 -18.77 -13.10
N THR A 330 17.57 -18.79 -12.49
CA THR A 330 17.92 -17.88 -11.39
C THR A 330 17.84 -16.40 -11.83
N LYS A 331 18.40 -16.06 -13.00
CA LYS A 331 18.32 -14.69 -13.54
C LYS A 331 16.88 -14.23 -13.80
N ILE A 332 16.04 -15.12 -14.33
CA ILE A 332 14.62 -14.85 -14.56
C ILE A 332 13.90 -14.60 -13.23
N CYS A 333 14.14 -15.43 -12.21
CA CYS A 333 13.59 -15.21 -10.87
C CYS A 333 13.96 -13.82 -10.34
N LEU A 334 15.21 -13.39 -10.51
CA LEU A 334 15.72 -12.08 -10.07
C LEU A 334 15.39 -10.91 -11.01
N GLY A 335 14.51 -11.12 -12.00
CA GLY A 335 14.06 -10.06 -12.92
C GLY A 335 15.17 -9.52 -13.82
N GLY A 336 16.21 -10.31 -14.07
CA GLY A 336 17.39 -9.92 -14.87
C GLY A 336 18.41 -9.02 -14.14
N MET A 337 18.18 -8.66 -12.88
CA MET A 337 19.00 -7.68 -12.14
C MET A 337 20.16 -8.33 -11.36
N VAL A 338 20.77 -9.38 -11.92
CA VAL A 338 21.81 -10.16 -11.25
C VAL A 338 22.92 -10.59 -12.20
N GLU A 339 24.15 -10.53 -11.71
CA GLU A 339 25.31 -11.21 -12.27
C GLU A 339 25.49 -12.56 -11.55
N ILE A 340 25.68 -13.64 -12.31
CA ILE A 340 25.84 -15.00 -11.75
C ILE A 340 27.13 -15.63 -12.26
N SER A 341 27.90 -16.23 -11.36
CA SER A 341 29.02 -17.12 -11.65
C SER A 341 28.88 -18.43 -10.87
N VAL A 342 29.58 -19.48 -11.31
CA VAL A 342 29.64 -20.77 -10.62
C VAL A 342 31.08 -21.23 -10.56
N GLU A 343 31.55 -21.59 -9.37
CA GLU A 343 32.92 -22.04 -9.12
C GLU A 343 32.92 -23.21 -8.15
N GLU A 344 33.84 -24.16 -8.29
CA GLU A 344 34.05 -25.20 -7.27
C GLU A 344 34.75 -24.59 -6.06
N LYS A 345 34.22 -24.81 -4.86
CA LYS A 345 34.83 -24.36 -3.61
C LYS A 345 34.91 -25.48 -2.58
N ASP A 346 35.97 -25.43 -1.78
CA ASP A 346 36.07 -26.20 -0.54
C ASP A 346 35.27 -25.47 0.54
N LEU A 347 34.19 -26.12 0.99
CA LEU A 347 33.30 -25.58 2.02
C LEU A 347 33.81 -25.91 3.42
N GLY A 348 34.87 -26.70 3.55
CA GLY A 348 35.43 -27.17 4.81
C GLY A 348 35.17 -28.65 5.03
N GLY A 349 36.04 -29.27 5.85
CA GLY A 349 35.95 -30.69 6.19
C GLY A 349 36.10 -31.64 4.99
N GLY A 350 36.70 -31.18 3.87
CA GLY A 350 36.87 -31.98 2.65
C GLY A 350 35.63 -32.04 1.75
N LEU A 351 34.58 -31.26 2.02
CA LEU A 351 33.42 -31.14 1.16
C LEU A 351 33.68 -30.09 0.06
N ARG A 352 33.80 -30.55 -1.19
CA ARG A 352 33.89 -29.68 -2.37
C ARG A 352 32.64 -29.77 -3.22
N LEU A 353 32.05 -28.62 -3.53
CA LEU A 353 30.84 -28.53 -4.34
C LEU A 353 30.93 -27.34 -5.31
N PRO A 354 30.21 -27.38 -6.44
CA PRO A 354 29.94 -26.18 -7.21
C PRO A 354 29.13 -25.19 -6.36
N VAL A 355 29.58 -23.94 -6.30
CA VAL A 355 28.97 -22.84 -5.57
C VAL A 355 28.50 -21.79 -6.56
N LEU A 356 27.22 -21.47 -6.51
CA LEU A 356 26.64 -20.36 -7.24
C LEU A 356 26.94 -19.07 -6.47
N GLN A 357 27.42 -18.06 -7.18
CA GLN A 357 27.59 -16.71 -6.65
C GLN A 357 26.65 -15.77 -7.38
N GLU A 358 26.02 -14.88 -6.62
CA GLU A 358 25.17 -13.84 -7.15
C GLU A 358 25.65 -12.46 -6.70
N LYS A 359 25.53 -11.50 -7.60
CA LYS A 359 25.82 -10.08 -7.34
C LYS A 359 24.68 -9.25 -7.88
N ILE A 360 24.05 -8.51 -6.97
CA ILE A 360 22.90 -7.64 -7.23
C ILE A 360 23.30 -6.23 -6.81
N THR A 361 23.50 -5.35 -7.79
CA THR A 361 23.84 -3.94 -7.55
C THR A 361 22.68 -3.04 -7.97
N GLY A 362 22.31 -2.07 -7.15
CA GLY A 362 21.22 -1.13 -7.45
C GLY A 362 19.99 -1.40 -6.60
N HIS A 363 19.15 -2.36 -6.99
CA HIS A 363 17.88 -2.65 -6.28
C HIS A 363 17.75 -4.10 -5.77
N PRO A 364 18.57 -4.54 -4.80
CA PRO A 364 18.45 -5.87 -4.17
C PRO A 364 17.04 -6.20 -3.71
N ALA A 365 16.35 -5.27 -3.05
CA ALA A 365 14.99 -5.46 -2.57
C ALA A 365 13.98 -5.74 -3.69
N LEU A 366 14.13 -5.10 -4.85
CA LEU A 366 13.26 -5.34 -5.99
C LEU A 366 13.57 -6.69 -6.65
N ALA A 367 14.85 -7.00 -6.86
CA ALA A 367 15.28 -8.27 -7.46
C ALA A 367 14.81 -9.46 -6.62
N THR A 368 15.01 -9.38 -5.32
CA THR A 368 14.69 -10.44 -4.37
C THR A 368 13.21 -10.48 -4.02
N LEU A 369 12.72 -9.55 -3.21
CA LEU A 369 11.34 -9.58 -2.72
C LEU A 369 10.31 -9.29 -3.80
N GLY A 370 10.61 -8.31 -4.66
CA GLY A 370 9.70 -7.84 -5.71
C GLY A 370 9.58 -8.79 -6.91
N SER A 371 10.58 -9.66 -7.11
CA SER A 371 10.60 -10.64 -8.21
C SER A 371 10.83 -12.06 -7.68
N GLN A 372 12.03 -12.41 -7.22
CA GLN A 372 12.44 -13.79 -6.91
C GLN A 372 11.60 -14.49 -5.84
N PHE A 373 11.20 -13.81 -4.77
CA PHE A 373 10.47 -14.40 -3.64
C PHE A 373 9.29 -15.27 -4.12
N ALA A 374 9.19 -16.49 -3.60
CA ALA A 374 8.15 -17.47 -3.95
C ALA A 374 6.82 -17.12 -3.26
N GLY A 375 6.25 -15.97 -3.64
CA GLY A 375 5.10 -15.36 -2.95
C GLY A 375 3.74 -15.61 -3.59
N TRP A 376 3.68 -16.34 -4.71
CA TRP A 376 2.43 -16.59 -5.42
C TRP A 376 2.10 -18.08 -5.44
N ALA A 377 1.20 -18.50 -4.54
CA ALA A 377 0.62 -19.84 -4.61
C ALA A 377 -0.44 -19.90 -5.72
N ILE A 378 -0.16 -20.65 -6.78
CA ILE A 378 -1.11 -20.89 -7.88
C ILE A 378 -1.90 -22.14 -7.53
N ASN A 379 -3.20 -22.00 -7.28
CA ASN A 379 -4.08 -23.12 -6.97
C ASN A 379 -5.34 -23.01 -7.83
N VAL A 380 -5.36 -23.74 -8.95
CA VAL A 380 -6.40 -23.66 -9.97
C VAL A 380 -6.75 -25.07 -10.47
N GLU A 381 -7.99 -25.50 -10.29
CA GLU A 381 -8.54 -26.75 -10.85
C GLU A 381 -7.65 -27.99 -10.64
N GLY A 382 -7.08 -28.15 -9.43
CA GLY A 382 -6.22 -29.29 -9.09
C GLY A 382 -4.76 -29.14 -9.50
N TYR A 383 -4.38 -28.04 -10.16
CA TYR A 383 -2.99 -27.64 -10.35
C TYR A 383 -2.51 -26.79 -9.18
N PHE A 384 -1.41 -27.20 -8.55
CA PHE A 384 -0.74 -26.46 -7.49
C PHE A 384 0.72 -26.21 -7.85
N ALA A 385 1.17 -24.96 -7.74
CA ALA A 385 2.57 -24.60 -7.95
C ALA A 385 2.95 -23.32 -7.20
N MET A 386 4.26 -23.14 -6.97
CA MET A 386 4.80 -21.91 -6.41
C MET A 386 5.38 -21.03 -7.51
N GLY A 387 4.81 -19.83 -7.64
CA GLY A 387 5.24 -18.80 -8.58
C GLY A 387 6.26 -17.85 -7.96
N SER A 388 7.37 -17.68 -8.67
CA SER A 388 8.44 -16.72 -8.44
C SER A 388 8.69 -15.88 -9.69
N GLY A 389 9.32 -14.73 -9.54
CA GLY A 389 9.72 -13.89 -10.67
C GLY A 389 8.79 -12.70 -10.93
N PRO A 390 9.07 -11.98 -12.02
CA PRO A 390 8.64 -10.59 -12.17
C PRO A 390 7.15 -10.41 -12.43
N ALA A 391 6.44 -11.44 -12.93
CA ALA A 391 4.99 -11.39 -13.11
C ALA A 391 4.25 -11.05 -11.80
N ARG A 392 4.83 -11.41 -10.64
CA ARG A 392 4.31 -11.03 -9.32
C ARG A 392 4.20 -9.51 -9.14
N ALA A 393 5.04 -8.72 -9.80
CA ALA A 393 5.02 -7.27 -9.72
C ALA A 393 3.92 -6.60 -10.55
N LEU A 394 3.29 -7.35 -11.46
CA LEU A 394 2.07 -6.94 -12.16
C LEU A 394 0.82 -7.31 -11.32
N SER A 395 0.78 -8.56 -10.84
CA SER A 395 -0.34 -9.13 -10.06
C SER A 395 -0.34 -8.75 -8.57
N LEU A 396 0.74 -8.13 -8.10
CA LEU A 396 0.97 -7.72 -6.72
C LEU A 396 0.87 -8.87 -5.71
N GLN A 397 1.57 -9.98 -5.95
CA GLN A 397 1.50 -11.18 -5.11
C GLN A 397 2.72 -11.37 -4.20
N PRO A 398 2.61 -11.22 -2.85
CA PRO A 398 1.52 -10.60 -2.09
C PRO A 398 1.64 -9.08 -2.06
N LYS A 399 0.49 -8.39 -1.97
CA LYS A 399 0.38 -6.93 -2.04
C LYS A 399 1.28 -6.20 -1.04
N ARG A 400 1.44 -6.76 0.16
CA ARG A 400 2.26 -6.22 1.26
C ARG A 400 3.72 -5.98 0.86
N ILE A 401 4.29 -6.83 -0.01
CA ILE A 401 5.68 -6.65 -0.46
C ILE A 401 5.78 -5.41 -1.34
N TYR A 402 4.85 -5.23 -2.28
CA TYR A 402 4.83 -4.10 -3.19
C TYR A 402 4.50 -2.78 -2.48
N GLU A 403 3.71 -2.82 -1.42
CA GLU A 403 3.51 -1.68 -0.50
C GLU A 403 4.79 -1.35 0.30
N LYS A 404 5.56 -2.36 0.74
CA LYS A 404 6.86 -2.15 1.39
C LYS A 404 7.89 -1.54 0.43
N LEU A 405 7.96 -2.04 -0.81
CA LEU A 405 8.91 -1.58 -1.84
C LEU A 405 8.48 -0.27 -2.52
N CYS A 406 7.19 0.08 -2.42
CA CYS A 406 6.56 1.14 -3.20
C CYS A 406 6.81 1.00 -4.71
N TYR A 407 6.63 -0.21 -5.23
CA TYR A 407 6.87 -0.55 -6.64
C TYR A 407 5.71 -1.34 -7.23
N ARG A 408 5.43 -1.11 -8.51
CA ARG A 408 4.54 -1.89 -9.35
C ARG A 408 5.09 -1.84 -10.77
N ASP A 409 5.20 -2.98 -11.44
CA ASP A 409 5.64 -3.02 -12.84
C ASP A 409 4.49 -2.59 -13.76
N SER A 410 4.82 -2.13 -14.97
CA SER A 410 3.85 -1.64 -15.97
C SER A 410 4.02 -2.25 -17.36
N ALA A 411 4.72 -3.40 -17.44
CA ALA A 411 4.97 -4.11 -18.68
C ALA A 411 3.71 -4.72 -19.31
N ASP A 412 3.76 -4.87 -20.64
CA ASP A 412 2.79 -5.59 -21.46
C ASP A 412 3.09 -7.09 -21.61
N LYS A 413 4.25 -7.52 -21.12
CA LYS A 413 4.70 -8.91 -21.01
C LYS A 413 4.81 -9.32 -19.56
N ALA A 414 4.60 -10.61 -19.28
CA ALA A 414 4.83 -11.17 -17.95
C ALA A 414 5.72 -12.41 -18.05
N VAL A 415 6.66 -12.54 -17.11
CA VAL A 415 7.49 -13.74 -16.96
C VAL A 415 7.34 -14.28 -15.56
N LEU A 416 7.00 -15.56 -15.44
CA LEU A 416 6.89 -16.24 -14.17
C LEU A 416 7.71 -17.52 -14.19
N PHE A 417 8.59 -17.67 -13.21
CA PHE A 417 9.18 -18.96 -12.89
C PHE A 417 8.22 -19.73 -12.00
N VAL A 418 7.93 -20.98 -12.37
CA VAL A 418 6.96 -21.81 -11.67
C VAL A 418 7.65 -23.11 -11.26
N GLU A 419 7.78 -23.29 -9.95
CA GLU A 419 8.30 -24.50 -9.36
C GLU A 419 7.16 -25.53 -9.23
N ALA A 420 7.23 -26.60 -10.02
CA ALA A 420 6.19 -27.63 -10.09
C ALA A 420 6.74 -28.95 -10.67
N ASP A 421 6.07 -30.07 -10.32
CA ASP A 421 6.36 -31.40 -10.87
C ASP A 421 5.53 -31.72 -12.13
N SER A 422 4.75 -30.76 -12.63
CA SER A 422 3.96 -30.89 -13.86
C SER A 422 3.83 -29.55 -14.58
N LEU A 423 3.56 -29.60 -15.89
CA LEU A 423 3.31 -28.41 -16.70
C LEU A 423 1.94 -27.80 -16.38
N PRO A 424 1.73 -26.49 -16.56
CA PRO A 424 0.50 -25.82 -16.18
C PRO A 424 -0.67 -26.23 -17.09
N THR A 425 -1.87 -26.28 -16.51
CA THR A 425 -3.13 -26.43 -17.27
C THR A 425 -3.47 -25.13 -18.00
N GLU A 426 -4.35 -25.20 -19.01
CA GLU A 426 -4.84 -24.00 -19.69
C GLU A 426 -5.51 -22.99 -18.74
N GLN A 427 -6.20 -23.48 -17.72
CA GLN A 427 -6.86 -22.66 -16.71
C GLN A 427 -5.85 -21.98 -15.80
N ALA A 428 -4.77 -22.66 -15.40
CA ALA A 428 -3.68 -22.04 -14.66
C ALA A 428 -3.02 -20.93 -15.47
N VAL A 429 -2.79 -21.14 -16.79
CA VAL A 429 -2.25 -20.11 -17.69
C VAL A 429 -3.17 -18.88 -17.76
N LYS A 430 -4.47 -19.08 -18.00
CA LYS A 430 -5.46 -18.00 -18.07
C LYS A 430 -5.51 -17.20 -16.76
N TYR A 431 -5.57 -17.90 -15.62
CA TYR A 431 -5.55 -17.29 -14.30
C TYR A 431 -4.31 -16.41 -14.07
N ILE A 432 -3.12 -16.89 -14.44
CA ILE A 432 -1.87 -16.11 -14.30
C ILE A 432 -1.92 -14.87 -15.20
N ALA A 433 -2.30 -15.01 -16.47
CA ALA A 433 -2.38 -13.91 -17.41
C ALA A 433 -3.39 -12.83 -16.96
N GLU A 434 -4.59 -13.24 -16.56
CA GLU A 434 -5.65 -12.36 -16.03
C GLU A 434 -5.20 -11.64 -14.76
N SER A 435 -4.55 -12.36 -13.84
CA SER A 435 -4.02 -11.77 -12.60
C SER A 435 -2.95 -10.71 -12.86
N CYS A 436 -2.17 -10.87 -13.93
CA CYS A 436 -1.17 -9.89 -14.38
C CYS A 436 -1.76 -8.78 -15.26
N GLY A 437 -3.02 -8.89 -15.70
CA GLY A 437 -3.65 -7.92 -16.60
C GLY A 437 -3.09 -7.93 -18.03
N ILE A 438 -2.56 -9.08 -18.48
CA ILE A 438 -1.98 -9.24 -19.83
C ILE A 438 -2.70 -10.33 -20.62
N LYS A 439 -2.47 -10.39 -21.93
CA LYS A 439 -2.95 -11.50 -22.75
C LYS A 439 -2.03 -12.72 -22.62
N PRO A 440 -2.56 -13.96 -22.71
CA PRO A 440 -1.74 -15.16 -22.64
C PRO A 440 -0.57 -15.20 -23.63
N GLU A 441 -0.69 -14.62 -24.82
CA GLU A 441 0.39 -14.61 -25.83
C GLU A 441 1.63 -13.84 -25.37
N ASN A 442 1.46 -12.92 -24.41
CA ASN A 442 2.53 -12.13 -23.82
C ASN A 442 3.05 -12.74 -22.49
N LEU A 443 2.60 -13.94 -22.14
CA LEU A 443 3.00 -14.66 -20.94
C LEU A 443 4.07 -15.70 -21.26
N TYR A 444 5.15 -15.66 -20.48
CA TYR A 444 6.22 -16.67 -20.46
C TYR A 444 6.21 -17.39 -19.11
N LEU A 445 6.03 -18.71 -19.14
CA LEU A 445 6.10 -19.56 -17.96
C LEU A 445 7.35 -20.43 -18.05
N VAL A 446 8.26 -20.25 -17.11
CA VAL A 446 9.53 -20.99 -17.04
C VAL A 446 9.41 -22.02 -15.93
N MET A 447 9.43 -23.29 -16.29
CA MET A 447 9.04 -24.41 -15.42
C MET A 447 10.26 -25.22 -15.00
N ALA A 448 10.34 -25.59 -13.72
CA ALA A 448 11.26 -26.64 -13.28
C ALA A 448 10.74 -27.32 -12.00
N SER A 449 11.02 -28.62 -11.85
CA SER A 449 10.83 -29.32 -10.58
C SER A 449 11.96 -28.99 -9.61
N THR A 450 11.68 -29.04 -8.30
CA THR A 450 12.69 -29.06 -7.24
C THR A 450 13.71 -30.19 -7.47
N SER A 451 13.27 -31.31 -8.06
CA SER A 451 14.08 -32.51 -8.35
C SER A 451 14.83 -32.41 -9.69
N SER A 452 15.31 -31.23 -10.07
CA SER A 452 16.01 -30.99 -11.33
C SER A 452 17.27 -30.13 -11.13
N PRO A 453 18.25 -30.17 -12.05
CA PRO A 453 19.39 -29.25 -11.99
C PRO A 453 18.97 -27.77 -11.96
N ALA A 454 17.94 -27.38 -12.72
CA ALA A 454 17.43 -26.01 -12.68
C ALA A 454 16.84 -25.66 -11.30
N GLY A 455 16.15 -26.60 -10.66
CA GLY A 455 15.69 -26.50 -9.27
C GLY A 455 16.83 -26.24 -8.28
N SER A 456 17.91 -27.02 -8.35
CA SER A 456 19.09 -26.82 -7.49
C SER A 456 19.74 -25.44 -7.66
N TYR A 457 19.88 -24.96 -8.91
CA TYR A 457 20.49 -23.67 -9.20
C TYR A 457 19.62 -22.50 -8.73
N GLN A 458 18.32 -22.53 -9.04
CA GLN A 458 17.44 -21.42 -8.69
C GLN A 458 17.25 -21.31 -7.18
N ILE A 459 17.23 -22.42 -6.43
CA ILE A 459 17.16 -22.39 -4.97
C ILE A 459 18.48 -21.90 -4.37
N ALA A 460 19.63 -22.39 -4.82
CA ALA A 460 20.93 -21.86 -4.37
C ALA A 460 21.04 -20.34 -4.64
N GLY A 461 20.52 -19.88 -5.78
CA GLY A 461 20.46 -18.47 -6.13
C GLY A 461 19.45 -17.62 -5.35
N ARG A 462 18.80 -18.14 -4.30
CA ARG A 462 17.95 -17.36 -3.37
C ARG A 462 18.71 -16.90 -2.14
N VAL A 463 20.03 -17.11 -2.07
CA VAL A 463 20.80 -16.84 -0.85
C VAL A 463 20.72 -15.37 -0.41
N VAL A 464 20.83 -14.40 -1.32
CA VAL A 464 20.61 -12.97 -1.03
C VAL A 464 19.14 -12.70 -0.71
N GLU A 465 18.20 -13.35 -1.39
CA GLU A 465 16.76 -13.19 -1.10
C GLU A 465 16.42 -13.63 0.32
N THR A 466 16.93 -14.76 0.79
CA THR A 466 16.71 -15.20 2.18
C THR A 466 17.29 -14.20 3.19
N GLY A 467 18.46 -13.63 2.93
CA GLY A 467 19.04 -12.56 3.76
C GLY A 467 18.17 -11.28 3.78
N VAL A 468 17.76 -10.80 2.60
CA VAL A 468 16.93 -9.59 2.47
C VAL A 468 15.53 -9.80 3.09
N HIS A 469 14.91 -10.95 2.84
CA HIS A 469 13.61 -11.32 3.39
C HIS A 469 13.66 -11.40 4.91
N LYS A 470 14.67 -12.08 5.45
CA LYS A 470 14.88 -12.20 6.89
C LYS A 470 15.04 -10.85 7.57
N LEU A 471 15.87 -9.96 7.03
CA LEU A 471 16.00 -8.59 7.54
C LEU A 471 14.66 -7.84 7.48
N SER A 472 13.89 -8.00 6.41
CA SER A 472 12.58 -7.35 6.29
C SER A 472 11.55 -7.85 7.30
N GLU A 473 11.58 -9.14 7.65
CA GLU A 473 10.71 -9.72 8.70
C GLU A 473 11.14 -9.26 10.10
N LEU A 474 12.42 -8.96 10.31
CA LEU A 474 12.94 -8.32 11.52
C LEU A 474 12.66 -6.81 11.60
N GLY A 475 11.96 -6.24 10.62
CA GLY A 475 11.55 -4.84 10.60
C GLY A 475 12.52 -3.89 9.88
N PHE A 476 13.63 -4.39 9.33
CA PHE A 476 14.52 -3.59 8.51
C PHE A 476 13.85 -3.19 7.19
N LEU A 477 14.03 -1.93 6.76
CA LEU A 477 13.45 -1.44 5.51
C LEU A 477 14.26 -1.96 4.32
N PRO A 478 13.69 -2.80 3.45
CA PRO A 478 14.48 -3.49 2.43
C PRO A 478 15.07 -2.52 1.38
N ASN A 479 14.42 -1.39 1.10
CA ASN A 479 14.93 -0.39 0.17
C ASN A 479 16.16 0.39 0.71
N LYS A 480 16.58 0.18 1.96
CA LYS A 480 17.87 0.67 2.47
C LYS A 480 19.05 -0.19 2.02
N ILE A 481 18.80 -1.38 1.46
CA ILE A 481 19.83 -2.29 0.93
C ILE A 481 20.15 -1.86 -0.49
N VAL A 482 21.40 -1.43 -0.73
CA VAL A 482 21.84 -0.83 -1.98
C VAL A 482 22.64 -1.78 -2.87
N ALA A 483 23.25 -2.80 -2.27
CA ALA A 483 23.90 -3.89 -2.99
C ALA A 483 23.89 -5.17 -2.15
N GLY A 484 23.91 -6.32 -2.82
CA GLY A 484 23.97 -7.63 -2.20
C GLY A 484 24.81 -8.58 -3.02
N TRP A 485 25.66 -9.34 -2.34
CA TRP A 485 26.42 -10.45 -2.89
C TRP A 485 26.08 -11.68 -2.07
N GLY A 486 25.94 -12.80 -2.72
CA GLY A 486 25.70 -14.05 -2.02
C GLY A 486 26.39 -15.21 -2.69
N SER A 487 26.59 -16.28 -1.91
CA SER A 487 27.04 -17.55 -2.43
C SER A 487 26.40 -18.70 -1.69
N ALA A 488 25.93 -19.70 -2.41
CA ALA A 488 25.45 -20.95 -1.85
C ALA A 488 25.88 -22.14 -2.72
N PRO A 489 26.19 -23.30 -2.11
CA PRO A 489 26.44 -24.51 -2.86
C PRO A 489 25.23 -24.93 -3.69
N ILE A 490 25.47 -25.52 -4.86
CA ILE A 490 24.41 -26.08 -5.70
C ILE A 490 24.18 -27.51 -5.22
N ALA A 491 22.95 -27.78 -4.76
CA ALA A 491 22.57 -29.09 -4.27
C ALA A 491 22.69 -30.15 -5.38
N PRO A 492 23.28 -31.33 -5.09
CA PRO A 492 23.11 -32.48 -5.96
C PRO A 492 21.63 -32.83 -6.12
N VAL A 493 21.24 -33.24 -7.33
CA VAL A 493 19.83 -33.53 -7.65
C VAL A 493 19.39 -34.83 -6.99
N HIS A 494 18.22 -34.80 -6.36
CA HIS A 494 17.59 -35.99 -5.77
C HIS A 494 16.23 -36.25 -6.44
N PRO A 495 15.87 -37.51 -6.78
CA PRO A 495 14.64 -37.81 -7.53
C PRO A 495 13.35 -37.71 -6.70
N LYS A 496 13.44 -37.75 -5.37
CA LYS A 496 12.29 -37.51 -4.48
C LYS A 496 12.21 -36.03 -4.12
N SER A 497 11.12 -35.38 -4.52
CA SER A 497 10.88 -33.94 -4.35
C SER A 497 11.01 -33.46 -2.90
N GLU A 498 10.44 -34.18 -1.93
CA GLU A 498 10.56 -33.81 -0.50
C GLU A 498 12.01 -33.82 0.03
N VAL A 499 12.84 -34.75 -0.47
CA VAL A 499 14.25 -34.85 -0.09
C VAL A 499 15.06 -33.79 -0.84
N ALA A 500 14.77 -33.57 -2.13
CA ALA A 500 15.38 -32.50 -2.93
C ALA A 500 15.16 -31.14 -2.26
N MET A 501 13.93 -30.83 -1.86
CA MET A 501 13.55 -29.65 -1.08
C MET A 501 14.41 -29.50 0.17
N GLY A 502 14.64 -30.57 0.92
CA GLY A 502 15.50 -30.54 2.10
C GLY A 502 16.95 -30.19 1.76
N ILE A 503 17.54 -30.91 0.81
CA ILE A 503 18.95 -30.72 0.42
C ILE A 503 19.17 -29.32 -0.15
N THR A 504 18.26 -28.82 -0.98
CA THR A 504 18.37 -27.48 -1.59
C THR A 504 18.25 -26.36 -0.56
N ASN A 505 17.36 -26.48 0.42
CA ASN A 505 17.28 -25.52 1.53
C ASN A 505 18.56 -25.57 2.39
N ASP A 506 19.05 -26.77 2.69
CA ASP A 506 20.26 -26.95 3.51
C ASP A 506 21.48 -26.24 2.92
N MET A 507 21.59 -26.15 1.58
CA MET A 507 22.67 -25.40 0.94
C MET A 507 22.67 -23.91 1.32
N ILE A 508 21.50 -23.31 1.55
CA ILE A 508 21.39 -21.91 2.02
C ILE A 508 21.54 -21.85 3.55
N LEU A 509 20.78 -22.69 4.26
CA LEU A 509 20.70 -22.69 5.72
C LEU A 509 22.06 -22.96 6.38
N TYR A 510 22.88 -23.82 5.78
CA TYR A 510 24.15 -24.25 6.33
C TYR A 510 25.36 -23.88 5.46
N GLY A 511 25.16 -23.49 4.20
CA GLY A 511 26.23 -23.12 3.27
C GLY A 511 26.12 -21.71 2.70
N GLY A 512 25.00 -21.01 2.92
CA GLY A 512 24.73 -19.72 2.33
C GLY A 512 25.46 -18.59 3.04
N GLU A 513 26.25 -17.82 2.30
CA GLU A 513 26.87 -16.59 2.77
C GLU A 513 26.27 -15.40 2.03
N VAL A 514 25.90 -14.34 2.76
CA VAL A 514 25.39 -13.09 2.20
C VAL A 514 26.22 -11.93 2.71
N TYR A 515 26.60 -11.03 1.80
CA TYR A 515 27.18 -9.74 2.10
C TYR A 515 26.25 -8.64 1.56
N LEU A 516 25.77 -7.75 2.42
CA LEU A 516 24.89 -6.65 2.06
C LEU A 516 25.55 -5.31 2.36
N GLU A 517 25.35 -4.36 1.46
CA GLU A 517 25.62 -2.96 1.73
C GLU A 517 24.31 -2.21 1.93
N VAL A 518 24.27 -1.40 2.97
CA VAL A 518 23.07 -0.65 3.36
C VAL A 518 23.39 0.82 3.60
N GLU A 519 22.35 1.65 3.50
CA GLU A 519 22.38 3.05 3.90
C GLU A 519 21.31 3.29 4.98
N CYS A 520 21.70 3.15 6.25
CA CYS A 520 20.85 3.43 7.40
C CYS A 520 21.42 4.56 8.26
N ARG A 521 20.56 5.20 9.08
CA ARG A 521 20.95 6.39 9.84
C ARG A 521 21.80 6.03 11.06
N SER A 522 21.51 4.90 11.70
CA SER A 522 22.29 4.33 12.80
C SER A 522 22.68 2.89 12.52
N ASP A 523 23.85 2.46 13.02
CA ASP A 523 24.26 1.06 12.98
C ASP A 523 23.37 0.18 13.88
N ASP A 524 22.68 0.75 14.88
CA ASP A 524 21.77 0.03 15.78
C ASP A 524 20.65 -0.69 15.00
N GLU A 525 20.20 -0.09 13.89
CA GLU A 525 19.20 -0.68 12.99
C GLU A 525 19.65 -2.04 12.39
N ILE A 526 20.95 -2.27 12.33
CA ILE A 526 21.58 -3.47 11.79
C ILE A 526 21.94 -4.44 12.92
N ILE A 527 22.53 -3.93 14.01
CA ILE A 527 23.04 -4.74 15.12
C ILE A 527 21.90 -5.58 15.71
N ASP A 528 20.75 -4.95 16.00
CA ASP A 528 19.59 -5.64 16.57
C ASP A 528 19.07 -6.76 15.65
N ALA A 529 19.11 -6.54 14.33
CA ALA A 529 18.67 -7.54 13.36
C ALA A 529 19.67 -8.70 13.24
N LEU A 530 20.97 -8.43 13.33
CA LEU A 530 22.02 -9.43 13.11
C LEU A 530 22.08 -10.52 14.19
N GLU A 531 21.63 -10.25 15.41
CA GLU A 531 21.59 -11.26 16.48
C GLU A 531 20.70 -12.45 16.12
N THR A 532 19.65 -12.21 15.32
CA THR A 532 18.63 -13.22 14.98
C THR A 532 18.52 -13.50 13.48
N ALA A 533 19.32 -12.82 12.66
CA ALA A 533 19.30 -12.94 11.21
C ALA A 533 19.82 -14.30 10.68
N PRO A 534 20.93 -14.88 11.16
CA PRO A 534 21.42 -16.16 10.63
C PRO A 534 20.49 -17.33 10.98
N SER A 535 20.50 -18.38 10.14
CA SER A 535 19.79 -19.64 10.42
C SER A 535 20.16 -20.25 11.77
N SER A 536 21.41 -20.08 12.21
CA SER A 536 21.92 -20.58 13.49
C SER A 536 21.26 -19.98 14.73
N ALA A 537 20.50 -18.89 14.58
CA ALA A 537 19.72 -18.30 15.66
C ALA A 537 18.35 -18.99 15.87
N SER A 538 17.93 -19.84 14.93
CA SER A 538 16.68 -20.60 15.04
C SER A 538 16.78 -21.72 16.07
N ARG A 539 15.65 -21.99 16.76
CA ARG A 539 15.55 -23.13 17.67
C ARG A 539 15.62 -24.50 16.99
N ASP A 540 15.32 -24.56 15.69
CA ASP A 540 15.28 -25.80 14.93
C ASP A 540 16.61 -26.09 14.20
N TYR A 541 17.60 -25.19 14.32
CA TYR A 541 18.91 -25.34 13.70
C TYR A 541 19.68 -26.56 14.25
N GLY A 542 20.40 -27.27 13.38
CA GLY A 542 21.34 -28.32 13.78
C GLY A 542 21.13 -29.68 13.11
N LYS A 543 20.13 -29.82 12.25
CA LYS A 543 19.83 -31.05 11.50
C LYS A 543 19.50 -30.73 10.04
N PRO A 544 19.74 -31.67 9.09
CA PRO A 544 19.23 -31.52 7.73
C PRO A 544 17.74 -31.16 7.69
N PHE A 545 17.34 -30.23 6.82
CA PHE A 545 15.98 -29.71 6.77
C PHE A 545 14.94 -30.79 6.52
N TYR A 546 15.29 -31.83 5.75
CA TYR A 546 14.39 -32.97 5.56
C TYR A 546 14.08 -33.70 6.89
N GLU A 547 15.06 -33.86 7.78
CA GLU A 547 14.83 -34.43 9.12
C GLU A 547 13.90 -33.53 9.94
N ILE A 548 14.15 -32.21 9.94
CA ILE A 548 13.32 -31.21 10.64
C ILE A 548 11.88 -31.26 10.11
N PHE A 549 11.70 -31.31 8.79
CA PHE A 549 10.39 -31.38 8.15
C PHE A 549 9.64 -32.66 8.52
N VAL A 550 10.32 -33.81 8.57
CA VAL A 550 9.72 -35.07 9.02
C VAL A 550 9.35 -35.03 10.50
N GLU A 551 10.22 -34.51 11.38
CA GLU A 551 9.97 -34.35 12.82
C GLU A 551 8.79 -33.40 13.10
N ALA A 552 8.61 -32.37 12.27
CA ALA A 552 7.44 -31.48 12.29
C ALA A 552 6.15 -32.14 11.77
N GLY A 553 6.20 -33.40 11.33
CA GLY A 553 5.05 -34.09 10.73
C GLY A 553 4.68 -33.53 9.36
N LYS A 554 5.68 -33.07 8.60
CA LYS A 554 5.55 -32.47 7.26
C LYS A 554 4.70 -31.20 7.21
N ASP A 555 4.73 -30.44 8.29
CA ASP A 555 3.97 -29.21 8.46
C ASP A 555 4.91 -28.00 8.63
N PHE A 556 4.99 -27.17 7.59
CA PHE A 556 5.83 -25.96 7.60
C PHE A 556 5.49 -24.98 8.72
N TYR A 557 4.24 -24.95 9.21
CA TYR A 557 3.82 -24.02 10.27
C TYR A 557 4.39 -24.36 11.65
N LYS A 558 4.88 -25.59 11.83
CA LYS A 558 5.52 -26.03 13.08
C LYS A 558 7.02 -25.77 13.11
N ILE A 559 7.62 -25.50 11.95
CA ILE A 559 9.02 -25.13 11.82
C ILE A 559 9.16 -23.65 12.16
N ASP A 560 10.17 -23.31 12.96
CA ASP A 560 10.53 -21.94 13.26
C ASP A 560 10.82 -21.17 11.96
N PRO A 561 10.03 -20.13 11.61
CA PRO A 561 10.28 -19.32 10.42
C PRO A 561 11.67 -18.68 10.44
N GLY A 562 12.27 -18.54 11.63
CA GLY A 562 13.62 -18.03 11.79
C GLY A 562 14.70 -18.87 11.13
N LEU A 563 14.43 -20.15 10.83
CA LEU A 563 15.35 -21.08 10.18
C LEU A 563 15.62 -20.72 8.71
N PHE A 564 14.65 -20.12 8.00
CA PHE A 564 14.77 -19.75 6.59
C PHE A 564 15.60 -18.48 6.42
N ALA A 565 16.91 -18.64 6.59
CA ALA A 565 17.91 -17.60 6.61
C ALA A 565 19.25 -18.13 6.08
N PRO A 566 20.16 -17.27 5.63
CA PRO A 566 21.50 -17.69 5.27
C PRO A 566 22.28 -18.20 6.49
N ALA A 567 23.23 -19.09 6.27
CA ALA A 567 24.15 -19.59 7.28
C ALA A 567 24.98 -18.45 7.91
N LYS A 568 25.40 -17.48 7.08
CA LYS A 568 26.17 -16.31 7.49
C LYS A 568 25.73 -15.06 6.75
N ILE A 569 25.63 -13.96 7.50
CA ILE A 569 25.28 -12.65 6.97
C ILE A 569 26.30 -11.60 7.45
N THR A 570 26.79 -10.82 6.50
CA THR A 570 27.67 -9.67 6.73
C THR A 570 26.99 -8.42 6.19
N ILE A 571 26.98 -7.35 6.96
CA ILE A 571 26.34 -6.08 6.57
C ILE A 571 27.31 -4.94 6.79
N THR A 572 27.54 -4.15 5.75
CA THR A 572 28.29 -2.89 5.81
C THR A 572 27.36 -1.71 5.68
N ASN A 573 27.37 -0.82 6.67
CA ASN A 573 26.69 0.47 6.55
C ASN A 573 27.60 1.46 5.83
N ARG A 574 27.25 1.84 4.60
CA ARG A 574 28.04 2.78 3.79
C ARG A 574 28.17 4.16 4.44
N ARG A 575 27.25 4.55 5.33
CA ARG A 575 27.27 5.85 6.00
C ARG A 575 28.29 5.93 7.14
N THR A 576 28.51 4.82 7.85
CA THR A 576 29.44 4.77 9.00
C THR A 576 30.75 4.08 8.66
N GLY A 577 30.79 3.29 7.58
CA GLY A 577 31.94 2.48 7.17
C GLY A 577 32.13 1.22 8.03
N LYS A 578 31.23 0.94 8.98
CA LYS A 578 31.34 -0.24 9.84
C LYS A 578 30.72 -1.46 9.19
N THR A 579 31.30 -2.60 9.52
CA THR A 579 30.90 -3.91 9.01
C THR A 579 30.65 -4.85 10.17
N TYR A 580 29.53 -5.56 10.11
CA TYR A 580 29.07 -6.49 11.13
C TYR A 580 28.84 -7.85 10.49
N THR A 581 29.12 -8.94 11.21
CA THR A 581 28.95 -10.30 10.71
C THR A 581 28.35 -11.19 11.79
N ALA A 582 27.41 -12.03 11.40
CA ALA A 582 26.81 -13.04 12.25
C ALA A 582 26.63 -14.37 11.49
N GLY A 583 26.62 -15.48 12.22
CA GLY A 583 26.47 -16.82 11.65
C GLY A 583 27.77 -17.41 11.11
N TYR A 584 27.69 -18.64 10.60
CA TYR A 584 28.81 -19.43 10.10
C TYR A 584 28.33 -20.53 9.16
N VAL A 585 29.19 -20.92 8.21
CA VAL A 585 28.97 -22.10 7.36
C VAL A 585 29.18 -23.38 8.17
N ASN A 586 28.33 -24.39 7.98
CA ASN A 586 28.36 -25.67 8.71
C ASN A 586 28.53 -26.87 7.75
N PRO A 587 29.77 -27.27 7.44
CA PRO A 587 30.05 -28.33 6.47
C PRO A 587 29.60 -29.71 6.93
N GLU A 588 29.55 -29.94 8.24
CA GLU A 588 29.17 -31.24 8.80
C GLU A 588 27.69 -31.54 8.55
N ILE A 589 26.81 -30.54 8.68
CA ILE A 589 25.38 -30.72 8.35
C ILE A 589 25.19 -30.83 6.83
N LEU A 590 25.92 -30.05 6.02
CA LEU A 590 25.87 -30.17 4.56
C LEU A 590 26.24 -31.59 4.10
N LYS A 591 27.30 -32.18 4.65
CA LYS A 591 27.67 -33.59 4.37
C LYS A 591 26.57 -34.57 4.76
N ARG A 592 25.94 -34.39 5.94
CA ARG A 592 24.81 -35.21 6.38
C ARG A 592 23.62 -35.09 5.44
N SER A 593 23.31 -33.88 5.00
CA SER A 593 22.22 -33.60 4.08
C SER A 593 22.43 -34.29 2.72
N ILE A 594 23.63 -34.18 2.15
CA ILE A 594 23.99 -34.81 0.88
C ILE A 594 24.05 -36.35 1.00
N ALA A 595 24.42 -36.87 2.18
CA ALA A 595 24.39 -38.31 2.43
C ALA A 595 22.97 -38.92 2.44
N LEU A 596 21.91 -38.10 2.45
CA LEU A 596 20.53 -38.55 2.25
C LEU A 596 20.24 -39.00 0.81
N ILE A 597 21.18 -38.78 -0.11
CA ILE A 597 21.13 -39.35 -1.46
C ILE A 597 21.45 -40.85 -1.36
N PRO A 598 20.55 -41.76 -1.77
CA PRO A 598 20.84 -43.18 -1.82
C PRO A 598 22.14 -43.42 -2.62
N LYS A 599 23.08 -44.16 -2.02
CA LYS A 599 24.35 -44.52 -2.68
C LYS A 599 24.16 -45.44 -3.88
#